data_AF-A0AAE3NTS8-F1
#
_entry.id   AF-A0AAE3NTS8-F1
#
_cell.length_a   1.000
_cell.length_b   1.000
_cell.length_c   1.000
_cell.angle_alpha   90.00
_cell.angle_beta   90.00
_cell.angle_gamma   90.00
#
_symmetry.space_group_name_H-M   'P 1'
#
loop_
_entity.id
_entity.type
_entity.pdbx_description
1 polymer ?
#
loop_
_entity_poly.entity_id
_entity_poly.type
_entity_poly.pdbx_seq_one_letter_code
_entity_poly.pdbx_strand_id
1 'polypeptide(L)'
;MIHRCSAALACAAALAAPVHAQETDLAARVEAAIDARLAEQRVVLTCSSTFPQTHEFLLEAWQEEIDRTLDVLQETALPGILRIHLRDDAAPEAVMLPDDTPFGEVRAFCASHPDWERELRLMRYAPLFDNIPDLLAEE
;
A
#
# COMPACT_ATOMS: atom_id res chain seq x y z
N MET A 1 3.08 6.24 -72.51
CA MET A 1 3.67 5.59 -71.32
C MET A 1 3.31 6.47 -70.13
N ILE A 2 2.13 6.32 -69.54
CA ILE A 2 1.78 5.49 -68.36
C ILE A 2 2.82 5.59 -67.23
N HIS A 3 2.40 6.20 -66.12
CA HIS A 3 2.51 5.80 -64.69
C HIS A 3 2.22 7.07 -63.85
N ARG A 4 0.97 7.40 -63.49
CA ARG A 4 0.26 6.97 -62.26
C ARG A 4 1.20 6.66 -61.07
N CYS A 5 1.10 7.45 -60.01
CA CYS A 5 0.93 6.94 -58.64
C CYS A 5 0.53 8.09 -57.69
N SER A 6 -0.76 8.13 -57.36
CA SER A 6 -1.29 8.79 -56.16
C SER A 6 -0.80 8.01 -54.93
N ALA A 7 -0.39 8.71 -53.89
CA ALA A 7 -0.30 8.13 -52.54
C ALA A 7 -0.69 9.21 -51.52
N ALA A 8 -1.99 9.40 -51.35
CA ALA A 8 -2.55 9.82 -50.08
C ALA A 8 -2.38 8.65 -49.13
N LEU A 9 -1.47 8.75 -48.15
CA LEU A 9 -1.34 7.75 -47.10
C LEU A 9 -1.54 8.41 -45.73
N ALA A 10 -2.78 8.25 -45.25
CA ALA A 10 -3.22 8.13 -43.87
C ALA A 10 -2.18 8.37 -42.76
N CYS A 11 -2.19 9.57 -42.17
CA CYS A 11 -1.82 9.77 -40.76
C CYS A 11 -3.10 9.68 -39.92
N ALA A 12 -3.57 8.47 -39.63
CA ALA A 12 -4.75 8.26 -38.78
C ALA A 12 -4.56 7.04 -37.85
N ALA A 13 -3.37 6.90 -37.26
CA ALA A 13 -3.09 5.85 -36.30
C ALA A 13 -2.14 6.36 -35.20
N ALA A 14 -2.61 7.25 -34.33
CA ALA A 14 -1.82 7.68 -33.16
C ALA A 14 -2.67 8.22 -31.98
N LEU A 15 -3.92 7.77 -31.80
CA LEU A 15 -4.77 8.25 -30.68
C LEU A 15 -5.46 7.14 -29.88
N ALA A 16 -5.00 5.90 -29.95
CA ALA A 16 -5.58 4.77 -29.21
C ALA A 16 -4.71 4.26 -28.06
N ALA A 17 -3.81 5.08 -27.51
CA ALA A 17 -3.08 4.73 -26.29
C ALA A 17 -2.89 5.98 -25.42
N PRO A 18 -3.72 6.13 -24.38
CA PRO A 18 -3.13 6.50 -23.08
C PRO A 18 -3.71 5.76 -21.86
N VAL A 19 -4.93 5.20 -21.93
CA VAL A 19 -5.64 4.71 -20.73
C VAL A 19 -4.91 3.57 -20.02
N HIS A 20 -4.38 2.59 -20.76
CA HIS A 20 -3.71 1.44 -20.15
C HIS A 20 -2.35 1.76 -19.51
N ALA A 21 -1.68 2.86 -19.90
CA ALA A 21 -0.42 3.25 -19.29
C ALA A 21 -0.64 4.04 -17.98
N GLN A 22 -1.75 4.80 -17.90
CA GLN A 22 -2.15 5.55 -16.71
C GLN A 22 -2.63 4.60 -15.60
N GLU A 23 -3.46 3.61 -15.95
CA GLU A 23 -3.97 2.61 -15.00
C GLU A 23 -2.83 1.79 -14.36
N THR A 24 -1.79 1.46 -15.12
CA THR A 24 -0.59 0.76 -14.58
C THR A 24 0.27 1.66 -13.69
N ASP A 25 0.32 2.97 -13.95
CA ASP A 25 1.08 3.92 -13.14
C ASP A 25 0.39 4.16 -11.78
N LEU A 26 -0.93 4.37 -11.79
CA LEU A 26 -1.71 4.51 -10.57
C LEU A 26 -1.65 3.25 -9.70
N ALA A 27 -1.82 2.07 -10.31
CA ALA A 27 -1.73 0.80 -9.60
C ALA A 27 -0.37 0.64 -8.89
N ALA A 28 0.73 0.95 -9.59
CA ALA A 28 2.08 0.88 -9.01
C ALA A 28 2.30 1.90 -7.89
N ARG A 29 1.74 3.11 -8.02
CA ARG A 29 1.81 4.14 -6.97
C ARG A 29 1.04 3.74 -5.71
N VAL A 30 -0.14 3.15 -5.88
CA VAL A 30 -0.96 2.64 -4.77
C VAL A 30 -0.27 1.46 -4.09
N GLU A 31 0.28 0.52 -4.87
CA GLU A 31 1.07 -0.60 -4.34
C GLU A 31 2.27 -0.11 -3.53
N ALA A 32 3.06 0.82 -4.07
CA ALA A 32 4.20 1.40 -3.36
C ALA A 32 3.79 2.15 -2.08
N ALA A 33 2.63 2.82 -2.09
CA ALA A 33 2.08 3.46 -0.91
C ALA A 33 1.70 2.42 0.16
N ILE A 34 1.04 1.32 -0.22
CA ILE A 34 0.71 0.21 0.68
C ILE A 34 1.98 -0.38 1.27
N ASP A 35 2.98 -0.72 0.45
CA ASP A 35 4.24 -1.32 0.91
C ASP A 35 4.95 -0.45 1.95
N ALA A 36 5.02 0.87 1.70
CA ALA A 36 5.62 1.80 2.65
C ALA A 36 4.88 1.81 3.99
N ARG A 37 3.55 1.71 3.97
CA ARG A 37 2.73 1.67 5.19
C ARG A 37 2.89 0.34 5.94
N LEU A 38 2.93 -0.79 5.23
CA LEU A 38 3.18 -2.10 5.85
C LEU A 38 4.55 -2.14 6.55
N ALA A 39 5.58 -1.53 5.95
CA ALA A 39 6.90 -1.44 6.56
C ALA A 39 6.90 -0.61 7.86
N GLU A 40 6.18 0.50 7.90
CA GLU A 40 6.02 1.30 9.12
C GLU A 40 5.21 0.55 10.20
N GLN A 41 4.11 -0.09 9.80
CA GLN A 41 3.24 -0.82 10.72
C GLN A 41 3.90 -2.06 11.30
N ARG A 42 4.81 -2.70 10.56
CA ARG A 42 5.67 -3.76 11.09
C ARG A 42 6.40 -3.34 12.35
N VAL A 43 6.90 -2.10 12.40
CA VAL A 43 7.58 -1.56 13.58
C VAL A 43 6.58 -1.38 14.72
N VAL A 44 5.45 -0.73 14.46
CA VAL A 44 4.43 -0.41 15.49
C VAL A 44 3.83 -1.68 16.09
N LEU A 45 3.36 -2.60 15.27
CA LEU A 45 2.68 -3.82 15.73
C LEU A 45 3.66 -4.78 16.41
N THR A 46 4.85 -4.97 15.85
CA THR A 46 5.89 -5.80 16.50
C THR A 46 6.30 -5.21 17.84
N CYS A 47 6.59 -3.90 17.91
CA CYS A 47 7.14 -3.31 19.13
C CYS A 47 6.10 -3.06 20.21
N SER A 48 4.85 -2.78 19.83
CA SER A 48 3.75 -2.69 20.78
C SER A 48 3.47 -4.01 21.49
N SER A 49 3.85 -5.17 20.92
CA SER A 49 3.75 -6.47 21.62
C SER A 49 4.55 -6.50 22.93
N THR A 50 5.54 -5.63 23.09
CA THR A 50 6.29 -5.46 24.34
C THR A 50 5.54 -4.65 25.41
N PHE A 51 4.36 -4.10 25.08
CA PHE A 51 3.43 -3.33 25.92
C PHE A 51 2.00 -3.91 25.79
N PRO A 52 1.68 -4.99 26.52
CA PRO A 52 0.44 -5.74 26.32
C PRO A 52 -0.84 -4.88 26.38
N GLN A 53 -0.86 -3.90 27.28
CA GLN A 53 -2.02 -3.01 27.48
C GLN A 53 -2.39 -2.13 26.29
N THR A 54 -1.45 -1.90 25.37
CA THR A 54 -1.66 -1.08 24.15
C THR A 54 -1.68 -1.92 22.89
N HIS A 55 -1.18 -3.15 22.93
CA HIS A 55 -1.02 -3.99 21.76
C HIS A 55 -2.36 -4.40 21.15
N GLU A 56 -3.30 -4.89 21.97
CA GLU A 56 -4.63 -5.32 21.50
C GLU A 56 -5.38 -4.19 20.80
N PHE A 57 -5.36 -2.99 21.40
CA PHE A 57 -5.95 -1.80 20.80
C PHE A 57 -5.33 -1.46 19.43
N LEU A 58 -4.01 -1.62 19.26
CA LEU A 58 -3.33 -1.32 17.99
C LEU A 58 -3.62 -2.37 16.93
N LEU A 59 -3.79 -3.64 17.31
CA LEU A 59 -4.22 -4.69 16.39
C LEU A 59 -5.64 -4.42 15.88
N GLU A 60 -6.57 -4.05 16.77
CA GLU A 60 -7.94 -3.69 16.40
C GLU A 60 -7.96 -2.47 15.47
N ALA A 61 -7.25 -1.40 15.84
CA ALA A 61 -7.17 -0.19 15.02
C ALA A 61 -6.56 -0.45 13.64
N TRP A 62 -5.56 -1.33 13.56
CA TRP A 62 -4.96 -1.76 12.29
C TRP A 62 -5.94 -2.55 11.43
N GLN A 63 -6.67 -3.50 12.02
CA GLN A 63 -7.67 -4.28 11.29
C GLN A 63 -8.78 -3.38 10.72
N GLU A 64 -9.28 -2.42 11.51
CA GLU A 64 -10.28 -1.45 11.04
C GLU A 64 -9.78 -0.59 9.87
N GLU A 65 -8.48 -0.32 9.84
CA GLU A 65 -7.83 0.44 8.78
C GLU A 65 -7.66 -0.38 7.49
N ILE A 66 -7.30 -1.66 7.60
CA ILE A 66 -7.27 -2.58 6.45
C ILE A 66 -8.67 -2.68 5.85
N ASP A 67 -9.69 -2.90 6.68
CA ASP A 67 -11.08 -3.06 6.22
C ASP A 67 -11.55 -1.81 5.45
N ARG A 68 -11.31 -0.61 6.02
CA ARG A 68 -11.61 0.66 5.34
C ARG A 68 -10.86 0.83 4.02
N THR A 69 -9.59 0.41 3.97
CA THR A 69 -8.79 0.51 2.75
C THR A 69 -9.29 -0.45 1.68
N LEU A 70 -9.66 -1.67 2.05
CA LEU A 70 -10.25 -2.67 1.15
C LEU A 70 -11.59 -2.19 0.59
N ASP A 71 -12.43 -1.55 1.41
CA ASP A 71 -13.69 -0.95 0.97
C ASP A 71 -13.46 0.12 -0.10
N VAL A 72 -12.49 1.02 0.11
CA VAL A 72 -12.17 2.05 -0.88
C VAL A 72 -11.61 1.46 -2.16
N LEU A 73 -10.65 0.53 -2.05
CA LEU A 73 -10.11 -0.14 -3.24
C LEU A 73 -11.21 -0.91 -3.99
N GLN A 74 -12.26 -1.37 -3.32
CA GLN A 74 -13.39 -2.03 -3.97
C GLN A 74 -14.23 -1.09 -4.84
N GLU A 75 -14.25 0.20 -4.54
CA GLU A 75 -14.96 1.21 -5.32
C GLU A 75 -14.14 1.75 -6.51
N THR A 76 -12.86 1.37 -6.62
CA THR A 76 -11.96 1.81 -7.70
C THR A 76 -11.93 0.86 -8.90
N ALA A 77 -11.42 1.35 -10.03
CA ALA A 77 -11.11 0.53 -11.20
C ALA A 77 -9.78 -0.26 -11.08
N LEU A 78 -9.11 -0.19 -9.93
CA LEU A 78 -7.80 -0.81 -9.75
C LEU A 78 -7.84 -2.35 -9.91
N PRO A 79 -6.73 -2.97 -10.33
CA PRO A 79 -6.64 -4.41 -10.45
C PRO A 79 -7.05 -5.13 -9.17
N GLY A 80 -8.00 -6.06 -9.28
CA GLY A 80 -8.48 -6.83 -8.13
C GLY A 80 -7.39 -7.61 -7.38
N ILE A 81 -6.24 -7.84 -8.02
CA ILE A 81 -5.06 -8.47 -7.42
C ILE A 81 -4.44 -7.63 -6.30
N LEU A 82 -4.51 -6.29 -6.38
CA LEU A 82 -4.03 -5.40 -5.31
C LEU A 82 -4.82 -5.59 -4.01
N ARG A 83 -6.13 -5.87 -4.10
CA ARG A 83 -6.96 -6.14 -2.92
C ARG A 83 -6.61 -7.49 -2.27
N ILE A 84 -6.24 -8.48 -3.08
CA ILE A 84 -5.81 -9.79 -2.57
C ILE A 84 -4.48 -9.62 -1.85
N HIS A 85 -3.51 -8.97 -2.48
CA HIS A 85 -2.22 -8.66 -1.86
C HIS A 85 -2.38 -7.86 -0.57
N LEU A 86 -3.18 -6.78 -0.59
CA LEU A 86 -3.41 -6.02 0.63
C LEU A 86 -4.02 -6.88 1.75
N ARG A 87 -5.02 -7.71 1.45
CA ARG A 87 -5.65 -8.57 2.47
C ARG A 87 -4.65 -9.54 3.09
N ASP A 88 -3.81 -10.16 2.26
CA ASP A 88 -2.88 -11.20 2.70
C ASP A 88 -1.66 -10.59 3.41
N ASP A 89 -1.10 -9.52 2.86
CA ASP A 89 0.14 -8.90 3.34
C ASP A 89 -0.09 -7.93 4.51
N ALA A 90 -1.31 -7.41 4.68
CA ALA A 90 -1.66 -6.53 5.80
C ALA A 90 -2.18 -7.27 7.03
N ALA A 91 -2.49 -8.57 6.93
CA ALA A 91 -2.92 -9.36 8.10
C ALA A 91 -1.91 -9.18 9.26
N PRO A 92 -2.35 -8.99 10.51
CA PRO A 92 -1.43 -8.69 11.62
C PRO A 92 -0.26 -9.67 11.73
N GLU A 93 -0.52 -10.97 11.55
CA GLU A 93 0.47 -12.03 11.54
C GLU A 93 1.47 -11.95 10.37
N ALA A 94 1.08 -11.36 9.24
CA ALA A 94 1.95 -11.14 8.08
C ALA A 94 2.84 -9.91 8.27
N VAL A 95 2.31 -8.88 8.94
CA VAL A 95 3.02 -7.61 9.18
C VAL A 95 4.05 -7.74 10.30
N MET A 96 3.73 -8.46 11.37
CA MET A 96 4.59 -8.60 12.54
C MET A 96 5.83 -9.48 12.28
N LEU A 97 6.81 -9.44 13.20
CA LEU A 97 7.78 -10.53 13.27
C LEU A 97 7.05 -11.85 13.60
N PRO A 98 7.53 -13.01 13.09
CA PRO A 98 6.92 -14.30 13.39
C PRO A 98 6.74 -14.55 14.89
N ASP A 99 5.64 -15.21 15.28
CA ASP A 99 5.32 -15.47 16.70
C ASP A 99 6.38 -16.30 17.44
N ASP A 100 7.16 -17.10 16.72
CA ASP A 100 8.26 -17.90 17.26
C ASP A 100 9.59 -17.12 17.34
N THR A 101 9.60 -15.84 16.97
CA THR A 101 10.76 -14.95 17.10
C THR A 101 11.18 -14.86 18.56
N PRO A 102 12.44 -15.18 18.91
CA PRO A 102 12.93 -15.04 20.28
C PRO A 102 12.75 -13.62 20.80
N PHE A 103 12.29 -13.48 22.05
CA PHE A 103 12.04 -12.15 22.65
C PHE A 103 13.27 -11.22 22.62
N GLY A 104 14.48 -11.78 22.69
CA GLY A 104 15.72 -11.01 22.53
C GLY A 104 15.85 -10.34 21.17
N GLU A 105 15.38 -10.99 20.10
CA GLU A 105 15.38 -10.47 18.74
C GLU A 105 14.29 -9.42 18.54
N VAL A 106 13.09 -9.63 19.12
CA VAL A 106 12.03 -8.60 19.16
C VAL A 106 12.56 -7.32 19.82
N ARG A 107 13.24 -7.45 20.97
CA ARG A 107 13.85 -6.31 21.64
C ARG A 107 14.94 -5.63 20.81
N ALA A 108 15.78 -6.41 20.11
CA ALA A 108 16.82 -5.87 19.24
C ALA A 108 16.22 -5.10 18.06
N PHE A 109 15.17 -5.64 17.44
CA PHE A 109 14.41 -4.99 16.38
C PHE A 109 13.78 -3.67 16.85
N CYS A 110 13.18 -3.64 18.04
CA CYS A 110 12.62 -2.40 18.57
C CYS A 110 13.69 -1.37 18.96
N ALA A 111 14.86 -1.83 19.43
CA ALA A 111 15.98 -0.95 19.72
C ALA A 111 16.60 -0.34 18.45
N SER A 112 16.48 -0.98 17.28
CA SER A 112 16.92 -0.40 16.00
C SER A 112 15.97 0.65 15.45
N HIS A 113 14.79 0.83 16.07
CA HIS A 113 13.79 1.83 15.69
C HIS A 113 13.50 2.79 16.85
N PRO A 114 14.50 3.48 17.42
CA PRO A 114 14.40 4.13 18.74
C PRO A 114 13.29 5.17 18.89
N ASP A 115 12.77 5.69 17.78
CA ASP A 115 11.70 6.68 17.76
C ASP A 115 10.28 6.09 17.76
N TRP A 116 10.11 4.77 17.58
CA TRP A 116 8.80 4.14 17.37
C TRP A 116 7.79 4.49 18.48
N GLU A 117 8.23 4.47 19.73
CA GLU A 117 7.36 4.73 20.87
C GLU A 117 6.94 6.21 20.91
N ARG A 118 7.87 7.12 20.57
CA ARG A 118 7.59 8.55 20.48
C ARG A 118 6.58 8.82 19.36
N GLU A 119 6.76 8.22 18.19
CA GLU A 119 5.83 8.40 17.08
C GLU A 119 4.45 7.82 17.38
N LEU A 120 4.37 6.63 18.01
CA LEU A 120 3.12 6.04 18.48
C LEU A 120 2.38 6.98 19.47
N ARG A 121 3.07 7.48 20.50
CA ARG A 121 2.45 8.37 21.50
C ARG A 121 1.99 9.71 20.91
N LEU A 122 2.67 10.18 19.87
CA LEU A 122 2.30 11.41 19.16
C LEU A 122 1.24 11.17 18.08
N MET A 123 0.76 9.93 17.91
CA MET A 123 -0.13 9.52 16.83
C MET A 123 0.44 9.92 15.46
N ARG A 124 1.76 9.85 15.32
CA ARG A 124 2.52 10.17 14.10
C ARG A 124 2.84 8.90 13.32
N TYR A 125 1.83 8.06 13.15
CA TYR A 125 1.83 7.01 12.16
C TYR A 125 0.83 7.44 11.10
N ALA A 126 1.21 7.41 9.81
CA ALA A 126 0.27 7.81 8.77
C ALA A 126 -0.69 6.63 8.53
N PRO A 127 -2.01 6.85 8.60
CA PRO A 127 -2.99 5.87 8.18
C PRO A 127 -2.65 5.34 6.78
N LEU A 128 -2.78 4.02 6.57
CA LEU A 128 -2.81 3.37 5.27
C LEU A 128 -3.76 4.10 4.31
N PHE A 129 -4.89 4.58 4.85
CA PHE A 129 -5.91 5.24 4.08
C PHE A 129 -5.56 6.67 3.65
N ASP A 130 -4.77 7.44 4.40
CA ASP A 130 -4.73 8.90 4.23
C ASP A 130 -4.17 9.37 2.89
N ASN A 131 -3.32 8.57 2.23
CA ASN A 131 -2.72 8.95 0.94
C ASN A 131 -3.41 8.31 -0.27
N ILE A 132 -4.21 7.25 -0.08
CA ILE A 132 -4.80 6.51 -1.20
C ILE A 132 -5.86 7.35 -1.94
N PRO A 133 -6.82 8.02 -1.28
CA PRO A 133 -7.78 8.90 -1.94
C PRO A 133 -7.12 10.02 -2.73
N ASP A 134 -6.05 10.61 -2.21
CA ASP A 134 -5.31 11.66 -2.91
C ASP A 134 -4.66 11.12 -4.18
N LEU A 135 -4.04 9.92 -4.11
CA LEU A 135 -3.50 9.23 -5.29
C LEU A 135 -4.58 8.94 -6.33
N LEU A 136 -5.78 8.56 -5.89
CA LEU A 136 -6.92 8.27 -6.77
C LEU A 136 -7.55 9.52 -7.38
N ALA A 137 -7.42 10.69 -6.73
CA ALA A 137 -8.01 11.96 -7.17
C ALA A 137 -7.15 12.74 -8.19
N GLU A 138 -5.92 12.29 -8.44
CA GLU A 138 -5.01 12.89 -9.43
C GLU A 138 -5.25 12.42 -10.88
N GLU A 139 -6.24 11.54 -11.10
CA GLU A 139 -6.70 11.10 -12.44
C GLU A 139 -7.75 12.03 -13.07
#